data_AF-A0AA45R1K5-F1
#
_entry.id   AF-A0AA45R1K5-F1
#
_cell.length_a   1.000
_cell.length_b   1.000
_cell.length_c   1.000
_cell.angle_alpha   90.00
_cell.angle_beta   90.00
_cell.angle_gamma   90.00
#
_symmetry.space_group_name_H-M   'P 1'
#
loop_
_entity.id
_entity.type
_entity.pdbx_description
1 polymer ?
#
loop_
_entity_poly.entity_id
_entity_poly.type
_entity_poly.pdbx_seq_one_letter_code
_entity_poly.pdbx_strand_id
1 'polypeptide(L)'
;MADVRLFYIDDSGSAVSKLVVYGWVELLAQNWRPALLAWLDWRNALHDSTGVPTNYELHASDFANGRGNPTGTPWDRNKSARTAAMVDALNAVSTIPGTCTGTVYRRVGSRYTAAKAAVYADLVREIDQRLCSVDEFGIVYMDGDGTAPFYRPAHRALDLKTRRIIDDPNFQGSYLNQWVQVADLVAYAAYQHVLRTPGKEAAWEWYPNLLGGTSTTGSTPKEL
;
A
#
# COMPACT_ATOMS: atom_id res chain seq x y z
N MET A 1 -3.60 16.83 23.16
CA MET A 1 -3.56 17.28 21.75
C MET A 1 -3.95 16.07 20.94
N ALA A 2 -4.89 16.18 19.99
CA ALA A 2 -5.27 15.03 19.18
C ALA A 2 -4.07 14.62 18.31
N ASP A 3 -3.78 13.32 18.25
CA ASP A 3 -2.69 12.80 17.44
C ASP A 3 -3.04 12.86 15.95
N VAL A 4 -2.02 12.96 15.10
CA VAL A 4 -2.17 12.96 13.65
C VAL A 4 -1.63 11.65 13.10
N ARG A 5 -2.47 10.92 12.36
CA ARG A 5 -2.11 9.71 11.64
C ARG A 5 -1.89 10.01 10.17
N LEU A 6 -0.82 9.45 9.61
CA LEU A 6 -0.50 9.52 8.20
C LEU A 6 -0.93 8.22 7.54
N PHE A 7 -1.57 8.33 6.38
CA PHE A 7 -1.99 7.21 5.54
C PHE A 7 -1.31 7.33 4.20
N TYR A 8 -0.59 6.30 3.77
CA TYR A 8 -0.05 6.21 2.41
C TYR A 8 -0.78 5.10 1.69
N ILE A 9 -1.48 5.45 0.63
CA ILE A 9 -2.42 4.58 -0.06
C ILE A 9 -1.96 4.40 -1.51
N ASP A 10 -2.02 3.16 -1.98
CA ASP A 10 -1.88 2.82 -3.38
C ASP A 10 -2.99 1.82 -3.78
N ASP A 11 -3.17 1.61 -5.07
CA ASP A 11 -4.17 0.71 -5.63
C ASP A 11 -3.57 -0.37 -6.52
N SER A 12 -4.27 -1.49 -6.59
CA SER A 12 -3.92 -2.59 -7.46
C SER A 12 -5.15 -3.21 -8.11
N GLY A 13 -4.89 -4.10 -9.07
CA GLY A 13 -5.90 -4.72 -9.91
C GLY A 13 -6.22 -3.93 -11.17
N SER A 14 -7.25 -4.39 -11.88
CA SER A 14 -7.53 -3.91 -13.25
C SER A 14 -8.92 -4.31 -13.71
N ALA A 15 -9.39 -3.67 -14.79
CA ALA A 15 -10.62 -4.06 -15.48
C ALA A 15 -10.57 -5.51 -16.01
N VAL A 16 -9.37 -5.97 -16.42
CA VAL A 16 -9.17 -7.35 -16.91
C VAL A 16 -9.33 -8.36 -15.77
N SER A 17 -8.70 -8.10 -14.62
CA SER A 17 -8.81 -8.98 -13.45
C SER A 17 -10.12 -8.82 -12.69
N LYS A 18 -10.97 -7.84 -13.06
CA LYS A 18 -12.28 -7.58 -12.43
C LYS A 18 -12.17 -7.41 -10.91
N LEU A 19 -11.09 -6.76 -10.48
CA LEU A 19 -10.75 -6.62 -9.07
C LEU A 19 -10.13 -5.25 -8.84
N VAL A 20 -10.68 -4.51 -7.87
CA VAL A 20 -10.11 -3.28 -7.32
C VAL A 20 -9.56 -3.62 -5.96
N VAL A 21 -8.34 -3.19 -5.66
CA VAL A 21 -7.69 -3.33 -4.36
C VAL A 21 -7.10 -1.97 -3.98
N TYR A 22 -7.27 -1.53 -2.74
CA TYR A 22 -6.52 -0.42 -2.15
C TYR A 22 -5.76 -0.93 -0.93
N GLY A 23 -4.44 -0.81 -0.96
CA GLY A 23 -3.56 -1.15 0.15
C GLY A 23 -2.98 0.12 0.77
N TRP A 24 -2.68 0.08 2.06
CA TRP A 24 -2.02 1.20 2.72
C TRP A 24 -1.09 0.77 3.84
N VAL A 25 -0.19 1.70 4.16
CA VAL A 25 0.55 1.74 5.42
C VAL A 25 0.14 3.00 6.18
N GLU A 26 0.01 2.88 7.49
CA GLU A 26 -0.36 3.98 8.38
C GLU A 26 0.55 4.05 9.60
N LEU A 27 0.74 5.26 10.11
CA LEU A 27 1.53 5.51 11.32
C LEU A 27 1.16 6.86 11.92
N LEU A 28 1.38 7.01 13.21
CA LEU A 28 1.30 8.31 13.87
C LEU A 28 2.46 9.21 13.42
N ALA A 29 2.20 10.51 13.30
CA ALA A 29 3.18 11.49 12.83
C ALA A 29 4.44 11.50 13.71
N GLN A 30 4.31 11.31 15.04
CA GLN A 30 5.46 11.20 15.95
C GLN A 30 6.36 9.99 15.67
N ASN A 31 5.81 8.93 15.05
CA ASN A 31 6.56 7.71 14.69
C ASN A 31 7.20 7.80 13.31
N TRP A 32 6.97 8.88 12.55
CA TRP A 32 7.39 8.96 11.15
C TRP A 32 8.91 8.81 10.98
N ARG A 33 9.70 9.54 11.77
CA ARG A 33 11.17 9.47 11.68
C ARG A 33 11.73 8.08 12.02
N PRO A 34 11.45 7.48 13.20
CA PRO A 34 11.99 6.16 13.51
C PRO A 34 11.49 5.07 12.56
N ALA A 35 10.22 5.14 12.11
CA ALA A 35 9.68 4.18 11.14
C ALA A 35 10.39 4.29 9.79
N LEU A 36 10.64 5.52 9.30
CA LEU A 36 11.34 5.73 8.04
C LEU A 36 12.79 5.25 8.12
N LEU A 37 13.48 5.50 9.24
CA LEU A 37 14.83 4.99 9.45
C LEU A 37 14.87 3.45 9.38
N ALA A 38 13.94 2.76 10.06
CA ALA A 38 13.87 1.30 10.00
C ALA A 38 13.65 0.78 8.56
N TRP A 39 12.79 1.44 7.78
CA TRP A 39 12.62 1.12 6.37
C TRP A 39 13.90 1.36 5.55
N LEU A 40 14.58 2.49 5.76
CA LEU A 40 15.82 2.80 5.05
C LEU A 40 16.98 1.87 5.44
N ASP A 41 17.05 1.41 6.68
CA ASP A 41 18.01 0.41 7.12
C ASP A 41 17.79 -0.92 6.37
N TRP A 42 16.52 -1.32 6.19
CA TRP A 42 16.19 -2.46 5.33
C TRP A 42 16.60 -2.22 3.87
N ARG A 43 16.38 -1.02 3.33
CA ARG A 43 16.83 -0.66 1.97
C ARG A 43 18.35 -0.79 1.80
N ASN A 44 19.12 -0.38 2.81
CA ASN A 44 20.57 -0.55 2.82
C ASN A 44 20.96 -2.04 2.86
N ALA A 45 20.32 -2.84 3.71
CA ALA A 45 20.58 -4.29 3.78
C ALA A 45 20.23 -5.02 2.47
N LEU A 46 19.15 -4.61 1.79
CA LEU A 46 18.82 -5.11 0.45
C LEU A 46 19.92 -4.75 -0.55
N HIS A 47 20.42 -3.52 -0.52
CA HIS A 47 21.52 -3.07 -1.37
C HIS A 47 22.77 -3.91 -1.13
N ASP A 48 23.20 -4.07 0.12
CA ASP A 48 24.41 -4.79 0.47
C ASP A 48 24.36 -6.27 0.05
N SER A 49 23.18 -6.89 0.12
CA SER A 49 22.99 -8.30 -0.20
C SER A 49 22.75 -8.60 -1.68
N THR A 50 22.21 -7.66 -2.45
CA THR A 50 21.76 -7.90 -3.83
C THR A 50 22.35 -6.96 -4.88
N GLY A 51 22.85 -5.80 -4.46
CA GLY A 51 23.27 -4.69 -5.31
C GLY A 51 22.13 -3.78 -5.79
N VAL A 52 20.88 -3.99 -5.36
CA VAL A 52 19.75 -3.11 -5.74
C VAL A 52 19.98 -1.72 -5.15
N PRO A 53 20.00 -0.63 -5.95
CA PRO A 53 20.23 0.71 -5.42
C PRO A 53 19.14 1.13 -4.42
N THR A 54 19.53 1.82 -3.36
CA THR A 54 18.61 2.30 -2.31
C THR A 54 17.59 3.33 -2.80
N ASN A 55 17.90 4.00 -3.91
CA ASN A 55 17.00 4.93 -4.61
C ASN A 55 16.24 4.30 -5.79
N TYR A 56 16.44 3.00 -6.06
CA TYR A 56 15.67 2.31 -7.10
C TYR A 56 14.23 2.11 -6.65
N GLU A 57 13.27 2.50 -7.47
CA GLU A 57 11.84 2.34 -7.17
C GLU A 57 11.44 0.87 -7.07
N LEU A 58 10.88 0.46 -5.93
CA LEU A 58 10.29 -0.87 -5.74
C LEU A 58 8.83 -0.90 -6.18
N HIS A 59 8.58 -0.79 -7.48
CA HIS A 59 7.26 -1.03 -8.02
C HIS A 59 6.97 -2.54 -8.03
N ALA A 60 6.06 -3.01 -7.18
CA ALA A 60 5.81 -4.40 -6.83
C ALA A 60 5.56 -5.28 -8.05
N SER A 61 4.72 -4.80 -8.97
CA SER A 61 4.35 -5.56 -10.16
C SER A 61 5.51 -5.71 -11.16
N ASP A 62 6.46 -4.78 -11.19
CA ASP A 62 7.63 -4.90 -12.05
C ASP A 62 8.73 -5.69 -11.34
N PHE A 63 9.04 -5.32 -10.10
CA PHE A 63 10.10 -5.92 -9.29
C PHE A 63 9.85 -7.42 -9.02
N ALA A 64 8.66 -7.78 -8.51
CA ALA A 64 8.33 -9.18 -8.18
C ALA A 64 8.26 -10.07 -9.42
N ASN A 65 7.90 -9.50 -10.58
CA ASN A 65 7.80 -10.23 -11.84
C ASN A 65 9.13 -10.32 -12.60
N GLY A 66 10.22 -9.76 -12.05
CA GLY A 66 11.55 -9.78 -12.67
C GLY A 66 11.70 -8.84 -13.86
N ARG A 67 10.85 -7.81 -13.95
CA ARG A 67 11.02 -6.71 -14.91
C ARG A 67 12.00 -5.68 -14.34
N GLY A 68 12.60 -4.90 -15.24
CA GLY A 68 13.67 -3.96 -14.88
C GLY A 68 15.04 -4.65 -14.69
N ASN A 69 16.06 -3.82 -14.51
CA ASN A 69 17.46 -4.22 -14.29
C ASN A 69 18.14 -3.34 -13.21
N PRO A 70 17.65 -3.34 -11.95
CA PRO A 70 18.21 -2.50 -10.89
C PRO A 70 19.70 -2.73 -10.66
N THR A 71 20.20 -3.97 -10.81
CA THR A 71 21.59 -4.29 -10.49
C THR A 71 22.47 -4.37 -11.73
N GLY A 72 21.89 -4.68 -12.90
CA GLY A 72 22.63 -4.98 -14.12
C GLY A 72 23.35 -6.34 -14.06
N THR A 73 23.04 -7.19 -13.07
CA THR A 73 23.69 -8.49 -12.85
C THR A 73 22.73 -9.65 -13.15
N PRO A 74 23.21 -10.92 -13.22
CA PRO A 74 22.34 -12.08 -13.39
C PRO A 74 21.24 -12.22 -12.32
N TRP A 75 21.41 -11.58 -11.16
CA TRP A 75 20.39 -11.54 -10.11
C TRP A 75 19.06 -10.96 -10.62
N ASP A 76 19.10 -10.00 -11.55
CA ASP A 76 17.89 -9.33 -12.05
C ASP A 76 16.89 -10.28 -12.71
N ARG A 77 17.38 -11.41 -13.26
CA ARG A 77 16.58 -12.44 -13.93
C ARG A 77 16.25 -13.63 -13.04
N ASN A 78 16.70 -13.63 -11.79
CA ASN A 78 16.40 -14.69 -10.83
C ASN A 78 15.07 -14.42 -10.12
N LYS A 79 13.98 -14.99 -10.65
CA LYS A 79 12.62 -14.84 -10.10
C LYS A 79 12.50 -15.29 -8.63
N SER A 80 13.22 -16.33 -8.23
CA SER A 80 13.21 -16.81 -6.84
C SER A 80 13.88 -15.80 -5.90
N ALA A 81 15.00 -15.20 -6.32
CA ALA A 81 15.67 -14.16 -5.55
C ALA A 81 14.82 -12.88 -5.44
N ARG A 82 14.13 -12.48 -6.52
CA ARG A 82 13.15 -11.37 -6.50
C ARG A 82 11.99 -11.64 -5.55
N THR A 83 11.47 -12.86 -5.58
CA THR A 83 10.41 -13.30 -4.68
C THR A 83 10.88 -13.25 -3.22
N ALA A 84 12.11 -13.72 -2.94
CA ALA A 84 12.68 -13.64 -1.60
C ALA A 84 12.84 -12.19 -1.12
N ALA A 85 13.31 -11.28 -1.98
CA ALA A 85 13.41 -9.86 -1.66
C ALA A 85 12.04 -9.21 -1.41
N MET A 86 10.98 -9.61 -2.13
CA MET A 86 9.61 -9.16 -1.85
C MET A 86 9.09 -9.67 -0.52
N VAL A 87 9.31 -10.94 -0.20
CA VAL A 87 8.93 -11.52 1.10
C VAL A 87 9.66 -10.82 2.25
N ASP A 88 10.95 -10.55 2.08
CA ASP A 88 11.76 -9.82 3.06
C ASP A 88 11.27 -8.38 3.25
N ALA A 89 10.89 -7.69 2.16
CA ALA A 89 10.29 -6.35 2.22
C ALA A 89 8.98 -6.33 3.01
N LEU A 90 8.07 -7.28 2.73
CA LEU A 90 6.79 -7.37 3.43
C LEU A 90 6.98 -7.71 4.92
N ASN A 91 7.94 -8.60 5.23
CA ASN A 91 8.33 -8.88 6.61
C ASN A 91 8.89 -7.64 7.30
N ALA A 92 9.78 -6.90 6.65
CA ALA A 92 10.32 -5.65 7.18
C ALA A 92 9.18 -4.67 7.53
N VAL A 93 8.26 -4.42 6.60
CA VAL A 93 7.07 -3.57 6.84
C VAL A 93 6.27 -4.05 8.05
N SER A 94 6.04 -5.36 8.19
CA SER A 94 5.29 -5.93 9.32
C SER A 94 5.97 -5.77 10.68
N THR A 95 7.27 -5.49 10.70
CA THR A 95 8.07 -5.39 11.94
C THR A 95 8.45 -3.97 12.31
N ILE A 96 8.16 -2.96 11.46
CA ILE A 96 8.45 -1.56 11.76
C ILE A 96 7.58 -1.11 12.96
N PRO A 97 8.18 -0.68 14.08
CA PRO A 97 7.41 -0.25 15.24
C PRO A 97 6.54 0.97 14.93
N GLY A 98 5.27 0.91 15.35
CA GLY A 98 4.35 2.04 15.21
C GLY A 98 3.75 2.23 13.82
N THR A 99 3.97 1.28 12.90
CA THR A 99 3.24 1.19 11.63
C THR A 99 2.18 0.09 11.68
N CYS A 100 1.06 0.32 11.03
CA CYS A 100 0.09 -0.72 10.69
C CYS A 100 -0.14 -0.74 9.18
N THR A 101 -0.72 -1.80 8.67
CA THR A 101 -1.16 -1.90 7.28
C THR A 101 -2.67 -2.03 7.19
N GLY A 102 -3.21 -2.02 5.98
CA GLY A 102 -4.58 -2.44 5.75
C GLY A 102 -4.84 -2.61 4.27
N THR A 103 -5.90 -3.35 3.95
CA THR A 103 -6.33 -3.49 2.56
C THR A 103 -7.82 -3.74 2.46
N VAL A 104 -8.42 -3.04 1.51
CA VAL A 104 -9.79 -3.29 1.08
C VAL A 104 -9.83 -3.69 -0.39
N TYR A 105 -10.82 -4.48 -0.77
CA TYR A 105 -11.02 -4.87 -2.16
C TYR A 105 -12.49 -4.98 -2.54
N ARG A 106 -12.76 -5.00 -3.85
CA ARG A 106 -14.06 -5.33 -4.41
C ARG A 106 -13.91 -6.04 -5.74
N ARG A 107 -14.67 -7.11 -5.95
CA ARG A 107 -14.81 -7.74 -7.28
C ARG A 107 -15.81 -6.94 -8.11
N VAL A 108 -15.48 -6.67 -9.37
CA VAL A 108 -16.23 -5.70 -10.19
C VAL A 108 -16.59 -6.24 -11.57
N GLY A 109 -17.74 -5.82 -12.08
CA GLY A 109 -18.18 -6.11 -13.45
C GLY A 109 -17.51 -5.22 -14.50
N SER A 110 -18.23 -4.87 -15.55
CA SER A 110 -17.73 -4.08 -16.68
C SER A 110 -17.43 -2.60 -16.35
N ARG A 111 -17.99 -2.05 -15.26
CA ARG A 111 -17.82 -0.65 -14.85
C ARG A 111 -16.66 -0.45 -13.86
N TYR A 112 -15.46 -0.87 -14.26
CA TYR A 112 -14.27 -0.87 -13.39
C TYR A 112 -13.98 0.50 -12.77
N THR A 113 -13.90 1.57 -13.57
CA THR A 113 -13.55 2.91 -13.07
C THR A 113 -14.57 3.46 -12.06
N ALA A 114 -15.86 3.24 -12.30
CA ALA A 114 -16.90 3.66 -11.36
C ALA A 114 -16.81 2.86 -10.04
N ALA A 115 -16.52 1.56 -10.13
CA ALA A 115 -16.32 0.74 -8.94
C ALA A 115 -15.04 1.14 -8.18
N LYS A 116 -13.94 1.44 -8.87
CA LYS A 116 -12.69 1.95 -8.28
C LYS A 116 -12.93 3.24 -7.49
N ALA A 117 -13.72 4.15 -8.04
CA ALA A 117 -14.14 5.38 -7.36
C ALA A 117 -15.01 5.09 -6.12
N ALA A 118 -15.97 4.18 -6.22
CA ALA A 118 -16.85 3.82 -5.11
C ALA A 118 -16.08 3.16 -3.95
N VAL A 119 -15.18 2.21 -4.24
CA VAL A 119 -14.34 1.56 -3.21
C VAL A 119 -13.47 2.59 -2.50
N TYR A 120 -12.89 3.55 -3.22
CA TYR A 120 -12.12 4.63 -2.59
C TYR A 120 -12.98 5.49 -1.67
N ALA A 121 -14.18 5.86 -2.10
CA ALA A 121 -15.09 6.65 -1.28
C ALA A 121 -15.51 5.91 0.00
N ASP A 122 -15.73 4.59 -0.10
CA ASP A 122 -16.04 3.75 1.05
C ASP A 122 -14.82 3.63 2.00
N LEU A 123 -13.62 3.42 1.46
CA LEU A 123 -12.36 3.43 2.24
C LEU A 123 -12.16 4.73 3.01
N VAL A 124 -12.29 5.88 2.35
CA VAL A 124 -12.13 7.20 2.96
C VAL A 124 -13.14 7.40 4.09
N ARG A 125 -14.39 6.93 3.92
CA ARG A 125 -15.42 6.97 4.96
C ARG A 125 -15.06 6.08 6.15
N GLU A 126 -14.57 4.87 5.92
CA GLU A 126 -14.15 3.97 7.00
C GLU A 126 -12.95 4.51 7.79
N ILE A 127 -11.97 5.09 7.09
CA ILE A 127 -10.83 5.76 7.73
C ILE A 127 -11.32 6.91 8.62
N ASP A 128 -12.19 7.78 8.10
CA ASP A 128 -12.72 8.94 8.83
C ASP A 128 -13.52 8.52 10.06
N GLN A 129 -14.36 7.50 9.94
CA GLN A 129 -15.12 6.93 11.06
C GLN A 129 -14.20 6.32 12.13
N ARG A 130 -13.14 5.62 11.72
CA ARG A 130 -12.17 5.06 12.66
C ARG A 130 -11.42 6.17 13.39
N LEU A 131 -10.94 7.20 12.68
CA LEU A 131 -10.30 8.37 13.29
C LEU A 131 -11.23 9.08 14.28
N CYS A 132 -12.52 9.21 13.97
CA CYS A 132 -13.52 9.73 14.91
C CYS A 132 -13.58 8.89 16.19
N SER A 133 -13.55 7.56 16.07
CA SER A 133 -13.69 6.65 17.21
C SER A 133 -12.50 6.67 18.18
N VAL A 134 -11.32 7.09 17.71
CA VAL A 134 -10.09 7.17 18.50
C VAL A 134 -9.63 8.61 18.78
N ASP A 135 -10.44 9.60 18.41
CA ASP A 135 -10.15 11.04 18.55
C ASP A 135 -8.81 11.47 17.92
N GLU A 136 -8.50 10.96 16.73
CA GLU A 136 -7.32 11.32 15.93
C GLU A 136 -7.70 12.15 14.71
N PHE A 137 -6.74 12.85 14.13
CA PHE A 137 -6.83 13.42 12.78
C PHE A 137 -6.01 12.60 11.77
N GLY A 138 -6.39 12.64 10.50
CA GLY A 138 -5.73 11.89 9.43
C GLY A 138 -5.24 12.78 8.31
N ILE A 139 -4.09 12.46 7.72
CA ILE A 139 -3.64 13.00 6.43
C ILE A 139 -3.45 11.83 5.47
N VAL A 140 -4.00 11.95 4.26
CA VAL A 140 -3.89 10.92 3.22
C VAL A 140 -2.91 11.36 2.15
N TYR A 141 -1.91 10.51 1.91
CA TYR A 141 -1.05 10.51 0.74
C TYR A 141 -1.52 9.39 -0.19
N MET A 142 -1.69 9.71 -1.47
CA MET A 142 -2.20 8.78 -2.49
C MET A 142 -1.23 8.74 -3.65
N ASP A 143 -0.95 7.54 -4.18
CA ASP A 143 -0.22 7.42 -5.44
C ASP A 143 -0.98 8.05 -6.61
N GLY A 144 -0.22 8.56 -7.58
CA GLY A 144 -0.72 9.14 -8.80
C GLY A 144 -0.53 10.66 -8.90
N ASP A 145 -1.17 11.26 -9.89
CA ASP A 145 -0.97 12.67 -10.29
C ASP A 145 -2.17 13.58 -9.96
N GLY A 146 -3.21 13.03 -9.34
CA GLY A 146 -4.43 13.75 -8.98
C GLY A 146 -5.30 14.18 -10.16
N THR A 147 -5.10 13.61 -11.36
CA THR A 147 -5.94 13.83 -12.53
C THR A 147 -7.25 13.05 -12.48
N ALA A 148 -7.26 11.92 -11.75
CA ALA A 148 -8.46 11.11 -11.56
C ALA A 148 -9.56 11.93 -10.85
N PRO A 149 -10.76 12.03 -11.44
CA PRO A 149 -11.77 13.01 -11.01
C PRO A 149 -12.54 12.60 -9.75
N PHE A 150 -12.21 11.47 -9.11
CA PHE A 150 -12.99 10.90 -8.01
C PHE A 150 -12.32 10.95 -6.63
N TYR A 151 -10.99 11.12 -6.55
CA TYR A 151 -10.29 11.14 -5.27
C TYR A 151 -10.67 12.36 -4.41
N ARG A 152 -10.60 13.58 -4.97
CA ARG A 152 -10.96 14.81 -4.24
C ARG A 152 -12.45 14.83 -3.84
N PRO A 153 -13.41 14.51 -4.73
CA PRO A 153 -14.82 14.46 -4.34
C PRO A 153 -15.11 13.48 -3.18
N ALA A 154 -14.42 12.35 -3.09
CA ALA A 154 -14.61 11.41 -1.99
C ALA A 154 -14.30 12.04 -0.61
N HIS A 155 -13.20 12.81 -0.51
CA HIS A 155 -12.84 13.54 0.71
C HIS A 155 -13.82 14.67 1.02
N ARG A 156 -14.25 15.42 0.00
CA ARG A 156 -15.18 16.55 0.15
C ARG A 156 -16.60 16.12 0.47
N ALA A 157 -16.96 14.85 0.26
CA ALA A 157 -18.24 14.29 0.62
C ALA A 157 -18.37 13.90 2.11
N LEU A 158 -17.27 13.94 2.88
CA LEU A 158 -17.29 13.70 4.33
C LEU A 158 -18.02 14.84 5.06
N ASP A 159 -18.71 14.52 6.16
CA ASP A 159 -19.44 15.52 6.96
C ASP A 159 -18.46 16.47 7.66
N LEU A 160 -18.44 17.73 7.25
CA LEU A 160 -17.55 18.76 7.80
C LEU A 160 -17.68 18.96 9.31
N LYS A 161 -18.81 18.58 9.93
CA LYS A 161 -18.99 18.70 11.38
C LYS A 161 -18.20 17.66 12.17
N THR A 162 -17.94 16.50 11.57
CA THR A 162 -17.31 15.36 12.25
C THR A 162 -16.01 14.92 11.60
N ARG A 163 -15.76 15.33 10.37
CA ARG A 163 -14.60 14.95 9.54
C ARG A 163 -13.29 15.09 10.32
N ARG A 164 -12.51 14.01 10.31
CA ARG A 164 -11.17 13.89 10.91
C ARG A 164 -10.06 13.78 9.89
N ILE A 165 -10.36 13.46 8.64
CA ILE A 165 -9.37 13.55 7.56
C ILE A 165 -9.17 15.01 7.17
N ILE A 166 -7.94 15.50 7.27
CA ILE A 166 -7.52 16.85 6.91
C ILE A 166 -7.30 16.90 5.39
N ASP A 167 -7.98 17.85 4.74
CA ASP A 167 -7.82 18.19 3.31
C ASP A 167 -8.10 17.05 2.31
N ASP A 168 -8.05 17.40 1.02
CA ASP A 168 -7.99 16.47 -0.10
C ASP A 168 -6.69 15.63 -0.05
N PRO A 169 -6.63 14.47 -0.74
CA PRO A 169 -5.43 13.63 -0.70
C PRO A 169 -4.23 14.35 -1.32
N ASN A 170 -3.06 14.19 -0.69
CA ASN A 170 -1.79 14.68 -1.19
C ASN A 170 -1.20 13.65 -2.17
N PHE A 171 -1.19 14.01 -3.44
CA PHE A 171 -0.70 13.13 -4.50
C PHE A 171 0.82 13.12 -4.54
N GLN A 172 1.41 11.92 -4.49
CA GLN A 172 2.85 11.71 -4.49
C GLN A 172 3.15 10.56 -5.44
N GLY A 173 4.05 10.77 -6.42
CA GLY A 173 4.50 9.65 -7.25
C GLY A 173 5.36 8.68 -6.44
N SER A 174 5.09 7.39 -6.60
CA SER A 174 5.88 6.27 -6.05
C SER A 174 7.40 6.45 -6.16
N TYR A 175 7.92 6.93 -7.29
CA TYR A 175 9.36 7.18 -7.50
C TYR A 175 9.98 8.21 -6.53
N LEU A 176 9.18 9.05 -5.88
CA LEU A 176 9.63 10.08 -4.92
C LEU A 176 9.38 9.73 -3.46
N ASN A 177 8.51 8.77 -3.16
CA ASN A 177 8.01 8.56 -1.81
C ASN A 177 8.11 7.09 -1.36
N GLN A 178 8.97 6.84 -0.37
CA GLN A 178 9.22 5.49 0.18
C GLN A 178 7.95 4.85 0.76
N TRP A 179 7.09 5.63 1.42
CA TRP A 179 5.87 5.07 2.01
C TRP A 179 4.79 4.76 0.99
N VAL A 180 4.74 5.49 -0.13
CA VAL A 180 3.88 5.13 -1.25
C VAL A 180 4.36 3.82 -1.89
N GLN A 181 5.67 3.61 -2.04
CA GLN A 181 6.20 2.31 -2.49
C GLN A 181 5.84 1.19 -1.51
N VAL A 182 5.88 1.43 -0.19
CA VAL A 182 5.40 0.43 0.79
C VAL A 182 3.91 0.13 0.60
N ALA A 183 3.08 1.15 0.34
CA ALA A 183 1.66 0.97 0.07
C ALA A 183 1.41 0.12 -1.20
N ASP A 184 2.20 0.30 -2.26
CA ASP A 184 2.20 -0.54 -3.47
C ASP A 184 2.48 -2.01 -3.12
N LEU A 185 3.52 -2.28 -2.33
CA LEU A 185 3.85 -3.64 -1.88
C LEU A 185 2.68 -4.30 -1.14
N VAL A 186 2.02 -3.55 -0.25
CA VAL A 186 0.83 -4.00 0.50
C VAL A 186 -0.34 -4.29 -0.44
N ALA A 187 -0.66 -3.34 -1.34
CA ALA A 187 -1.75 -3.47 -2.31
C ALA A 187 -1.53 -4.67 -3.24
N TYR A 188 -0.30 -4.87 -3.70
CA TYR A 188 0.07 -5.98 -4.55
C TYR A 188 -0.01 -7.33 -3.83
N ALA A 189 0.46 -7.42 -2.57
CA ALA A 189 0.35 -8.65 -1.78
C ALA A 189 -1.11 -9.06 -1.58
N ALA A 190 -1.98 -8.11 -1.26
CA ALA A 190 -3.42 -8.35 -1.15
C ALA A 190 -4.06 -8.74 -2.49
N TYR A 191 -3.67 -8.08 -3.58
CA TYR A 191 -4.14 -8.41 -4.92
C TYR A 191 -3.79 -9.84 -5.32
N GLN A 192 -2.55 -10.30 -5.08
CA GLN A 192 -2.14 -11.67 -5.36
C GLN A 192 -2.93 -12.68 -4.51
N HIS A 193 -3.18 -12.37 -3.23
CA HIS A 193 -3.99 -13.20 -2.35
C HIS A 193 -5.43 -13.35 -2.82
N VAL A 194 -6.09 -12.24 -3.20
CA VAL A 194 -7.51 -12.24 -3.59
C VAL A 194 -7.72 -12.79 -5.00
N LEU A 195 -6.83 -12.46 -5.94
CA LEU A 195 -6.98 -12.89 -7.33
C LEU A 195 -6.59 -14.36 -7.51
N ARG A 196 -5.60 -14.85 -6.77
CA ARG A 196 -5.02 -16.19 -6.89
C ARG A 196 -4.72 -16.59 -8.34
N THR A 197 -3.96 -15.74 -9.04
CA THR A 197 -3.58 -16.02 -10.44
C THR A 197 -2.75 -17.32 -10.51
N PRO A 198 -3.08 -18.26 -11.41
CA PRO A 198 -2.24 -19.44 -11.64
C PRO A 198 -0.80 -19.06 -12.04
N GLY A 199 0.19 -19.75 -11.48
CA GLY A 199 1.62 -19.44 -11.65
C GLY A 199 2.16 -18.35 -10.70
N LYS A 200 1.34 -17.92 -9.74
CA LYS A 200 1.69 -16.97 -8.66
C LYS A 200 1.41 -17.54 -7.26
N GLU A 201 1.38 -18.86 -7.12
CA GLU A 201 1.05 -19.59 -5.88
C GLU A 201 1.92 -19.14 -4.71
N ALA A 202 3.19 -18.88 -4.96
CA ALA A 202 4.13 -18.38 -3.95
C ALA A 202 3.72 -17.03 -3.33
N ALA A 203 2.90 -16.23 -4.03
CA ALA A 203 2.44 -14.92 -3.58
C ALA A 203 1.04 -14.93 -2.95
N TRP A 204 0.30 -16.04 -3.05
CA TRP A 204 -1.08 -16.09 -2.55
C TRP A 204 -1.16 -15.91 -1.04
N GLU A 205 -0.14 -16.34 -0.30
CA GLU A 205 -0.15 -16.28 1.16
C GLU A 205 0.73 -15.16 1.72
N TRP A 206 1.25 -14.25 0.89
CA TRP A 206 2.04 -13.11 1.35
C TRP A 206 1.26 -12.21 2.29
N TYR A 207 0.05 -11.80 1.91
CA TYR A 207 -0.75 -10.92 2.75
C TYR A 207 -1.09 -11.56 4.10
N PRO A 208 -1.79 -12.71 4.17
CA PRO A 208 -2.22 -13.26 5.45
C PRO A 208 -1.05 -13.66 6.37
N ASN A 209 0.05 -14.17 5.82
CA ASN A 209 1.16 -14.66 6.64
C ASN A 209 2.12 -13.55 7.07
N LEU A 210 2.33 -12.52 6.24
CA LEU A 210 3.36 -11.51 6.49
C LEU A 210 2.76 -10.20 7.00
N LEU A 211 1.57 -9.80 6.52
CA LEU A 211 0.95 -8.52 6.89
C LEU A 211 -0.28 -8.68 7.80
N GLY A 212 -0.91 -9.86 7.80
CA GLY A 212 -2.17 -10.08 8.51
C GLY A 212 -2.12 -9.76 10.02
N GLY A 213 -0.95 -9.91 10.65
CA GLY A 213 -0.76 -9.58 12.07
C GLY A 213 -0.70 -8.08 12.39
N THR A 214 -0.35 -7.24 11.42
CA THR A 214 -0.30 -5.76 11.57
C THR A 214 -1.41 -5.05 10.81
N SER A 215 -2.27 -5.80 10.12
CA SER A 215 -3.36 -5.27 9.34
C SER A 215 -4.52 -4.81 10.20
N THR A 216 -4.93 -3.56 10.02
CA THR A 216 -6.08 -2.95 10.71
C THR A 216 -7.43 -3.39 10.16
N THR A 217 -7.44 -4.06 9.00
CA THR A 217 -8.65 -4.64 8.38
C THR A 217 -8.83 -6.13 8.67
N GLY A 218 -7.91 -6.73 9.43
CA GLY A 218 -7.89 -8.16 9.75
C GLY A 218 -6.84 -8.95 8.97
N SER A 219 -6.71 -10.24 9.31
CA SER A 219 -5.67 -11.11 8.77
C SER A 219 -5.81 -11.42 7.27
N THR A 220 -6.92 -11.03 6.64
CA THR A 220 -7.14 -11.14 5.19
C THR A 220 -7.64 -9.79 4.67
N PRO A 221 -7.47 -9.49 3.37
CA PRO A 221 -8.02 -8.27 2.78
C PRO A 221 -9.53 -8.19 3.01
N LYS A 222 -10.04 -7.02 3.40
CA LYS A 222 -11.46 -6.82 3.67
C LYS A 222 -12.22 -6.54 2.38
N GLU A 223 -13.35 -7.21 2.16
CA GLU A 223 -14.24 -6.89 1.04
C GLU A 223 -15.15 -5.70 1.41
N LEU A 224 -15.28 -4.73 0.49
CA LEU A 224 -16.20 -3.60 0.58
C LEU A 224 -17.30 -3.69 -0.46
#